data_AF-A0A0G4GVS9-F1
#
_entry.id   AF-A0A0G4GVS9-F1
#
_cell.length_a   1.000
_cell.length_b   1.000
_cell.length_c   1.000
_cell.angle_alpha   90.00
_cell.angle_beta   90.00
_cell.angle_gamma   90.00
#
_symmetry.space_group_name_H-M   'P 1'
#
loop_
_entity.id
_entity.type
_entity.pdbx_description
1 polymer ?
#
loop_
_entity_poly.entity_id
_entity_poly.type
_entity_poly.pdbx_seq_one_letter_code
_entity_poly.pdbx_strand_id
1 'polypeptide(L)'
;MSSSSSSKGVKLLAHERALLDEGQLSNVTHQGASSVWLHAESSSSSEVPETHTRVYRPMGDEELGFLLQHGQLPPTQPYQAIIEGDNGRVYAEKYLNGKKWVDTHPTTVVEFVVPKQMVADLFKNQSKAEDGAVSTGLGHKAGGGLGVFNRALQESGRWRIVKVKRQAKTKGK
;
A
#
# COMPACT_ATOMS: atom_id res chain seq x y z
N MET A 1 -22.89 -0.66 21.60
CA MET A 1 -22.65 -2.08 21.25
C MET A 1 -21.15 -2.24 21.01
N SER A 2 -20.50 -2.93 21.94
CA SER A 2 -19.06 -3.13 21.99
C SER A 2 -18.67 -4.36 21.17
N SER A 3 -17.68 -4.21 20.30
CA SER A 3 -16.89 -5.32 19.77
C SER A 3 -15.43 -4.89 19.71
N SER A 4 -14.75 -4.83 20.86
CA SER A 4 -13.29 -4.73 20.87
C SER A 4 -12.75 -6.08 20.39
N SER A 5 -12.48 -6.21 19.08
CA SER A 5 -11.80 -7.38 18.55
C SER A 5 -10.35 -7.35 19.05
N SER A 6 -10.12 -7.86 20.25
CA SER A 6 -8.79 -8.00 20.82
C SER A 6 -7.97 -8.88 19.86
N SER A 7 -6.93 -8.30 19.26
CA SER A 7 -5.96 -8.98 18.41
C SER A 7 -5.09 -9.94 19.25
N LYS A 8 -5.69 -10.91 19.94
CA LYS A 8 -4.99 -11.82 20.83
C LYS A 8 -4.01 -12.67 20.03
N GLY A 9 -2.71 -12.39 20.19
CA GLY A 9 -1.61 -13.23 19.71
C GLY A 9 -0.76 -12.70 18.56
N VAL A 10 -1.06 -11.51 18.01
CA VAL A 10 -0.28 -10.94 16.89
C VAL A 10 0.40 -9.64 17.30
N LYS A 11 1.72 -9.57 17.05
CA LYS A 11 2.50 -8.34 17.28
C LYS A 11 2.30 -7.42 16.07
N LEU A 12 1.41 -6.44 16.22
CA LEU A 12 1.32 -5.32 15.28
C LEU A 12 2.54 -4.41 15.44
N LEU A 13 2.93 -3.73 14.37
CA LEU A 13 3.90 -2.64 14.44
C LEU A 13 3.28 -1.43 15.15
N ALA A 14 4.11 -0.54 15.70
CA ALA A 14 3.65 0.59 16.49
C ALA A 14 2.68 1.51 15.73
N HIS A 15 2.99 1.82 14.46
CA HIS A 15 2.12 2.66 13.62
C HIS A 15 0.80 1.96 13.27
N GLU A 16 0.80 0.63 13.09
CA GLU A 16 -0.43 -0.14 12.81
C GLU A 16 -1.34 -0.19 14.03
N ARG A 17 -0.74 -0.35 15.22
CA ARG A 17 -1.45 -0.27 16.50
C ARG A 17 -2.09 1.11 16.65
N ALA A 18 -1.35 2.18 16.43
CA ALA A 18 -1.87 3.54 16.52
C ALA A 18 -3.05 3.76 15.56
N LEU A 19 -2.91 3.37 14.29
CA LEU A 19 -3.99 3.48 13.30
C LEU A 19 -5.23 2.66 13.67
N LEU A 20 -5.05 1.48 14.27
CA LEU A 20 -6.16 0.66 14.75
C LEU A 20 -6.86 1.29 15.97
N ASP A 21 -6.09 1.83 16.91
CA ASP A 21 -6.60 2.44 18.13
C ASP A 21 -7.33 3.77 17.82
N GLU A 22 -6.88 4.51 16.79
CA GLU A 22 -7.53 5.71 16.26
C GLU A 22 -8.75 5.41 15.36
N GLY A 23 -9.04 4.15 15.09
CA GLY A 23 -10.13 3.74 14.20
C GLY A 23 -9.89 4.00 12.71
N GLN A 24 -8.66 4.36 12.33
CA GLN A 24 -8.27 4.52 10.92
C GLN A 24 -8.09 3.16 10.22
N LEU A 25 -7.73 2.12 10.98
CA LEU A 25 -7.77 0.72 10.54
C LEU A 25 -8.83 -0.04 11.34
N SER A 26 -9.46 -1.00 10.68
CA SER A 26 -10.38 -1.96 11.28
C SER A 26 -9.84 -3.38 11.14
N ASN A 27 -10.01 -4.20 12.18
CA ASN A 27 -9.64 -5.60 12.15
C ASN A 27 -10.75 -6.42 11.45
N VAL A 28 -10.42 -7.00 10.31
CA VAL A 28 -11.32 -7.81 9.47
C VAL A 28 -10.94 -9.29 9.49
N THR A 29 -10.21 -9.73 10.52
CA THR A 29 -9.74 -11.11 10.65
C THR A 29 -10.91 -12.06 10.89
N HIS A 30 -11.10 -13.03 9.99
CA HIS A 30 -12.08 -14.09 10.18
C HIS A 30 -11.66 -15.09 11.28
N GLN A 31 -12.64 -15.75 11.89
CA GLN A 31 -12.39 -16.79 12.88
C GLN A 31 -11.57 -17.93 12.26
N GLY A 32 -10.51 -18.36 12.97
CA GLY A 32 -9.61 -19.43 12.50
C GLY A 32 -8.56 -19.00 11.47
N ALA A 33 -8.47 -17.72 11.13
CA ALA A 33 -7.43 -17.22 10.22
C ALA A 33 -6.02 -17.40 10.81
N SER A 34 -5.08 -17.81 9.97
CA SER A 34 -3.65 -17.91 10.30
C SER A 34 -2.91 -16.58 10.23
N SER A 35 -3.60 -15.51 9.84
CA SER A 35 -3.07 -14.15 9.73
C SER A 35 -4.11 -13.15 10.22
N VAL A 36 -3.64 -12.08 10.86
CA VAL A 36 -4.43 -10.89 11.15
C VAL A 36 -4.47 -10.01 9.91
N TRP A 37 -5.66 -9.51 9.62
CA TRP A 37 -5.94 -8.60 8.53
C TRP A 37 -6.51 -7.30 9.06
N LEU A 38 -5.85 -6.20 8.76
CA LEU A 38 -6.35 -4.86 9.02
C LEU A 38 -6.71 -4.18 7.69
N HIS A 39 -7.72 -3.32 7.75
CA HIS A 39 -8.34 -2.71 6.57
C HIS A 39 -8.72 -1.26 6.83
N ALA A 40 -8.48 -0.40 5.86
CA ALA A 40 -9.14 0.90 5.75
C ALA A 40 -9.85 1.01 4.40
N GLU A 41 -10.92 1.80 4.37
CA GLU A 41 -11.51 2.23 3.10
C GLU A 41 -10.53 3.13 2.34
N SER A 42 -10.57 3.01 1.02
CA SER A 42 -9.85 3.93 0.13
C SER A 42 -10.45 5.32 0.23
N SER A 43 -9.67 6.38 -0.01
CA SER A 43 -10.25 7.72 -0.10
C SER A 43 -11.37 7.76 -1.14
N SER A 44 -12.52 8.29 -0.76
CA SER A 44 -13.67 8.47 -1.64
C SER A 44 -13.37 9.47 -2.76
N SER A 45 -14.11 9.41 -3.86
CA SER A 45 -13.94 10.35 -4.98
C SER A 45 -14.11 11.81 -4.56
N SER A 46 -14.93 12.08 -3.53
CA SER A 46 -15.11 13.42 -2.96
C SER A 46 -13.91 13.93 -2.16
N GLU A 47 -13.06 13.04 -1.66
CA GLU A 47 -11.83 13.41 -0.94
C GLU A 47 -10.64 13.60 -1.88
N VAL A 48 -10.71 13.05 -3.09
CA VAL A 48 -9.63 13.14 -4.08
C VAL A 48 -9.84 14.39 -4.94
N PRO A 49 -8.90 15.36 -4.93
CA PRO A 49 -9.00 16.51 -5.83
C PRO A 49 -9.12 16.07 -7.29
N GLU A 50 -9.87 16.81 -8.12
CA GLU A 50 -10.06 16.46 -9.54
C GLU A 50 -8.74 16.34 -10.33
N THR A 51 -7.73 17.09 -9.89
CA THR A 51 -6.37 17.10 -10.44
C THR A 51 -5.52 15.92 -9.99
N HIS A 52 -6.02 15.09 -9.09
CA HIS A 52 -5.32 13.96 -8.48
C HIS A 52 -5.96 12.62 -8.88
N THR A 53 -5.21 11.55 -8.68
CA THR A 53 -5.67 10.17 -8.88
C THR A 53 -5.15 9.29 -7.74
N ARG A 54 -5.80 8.14 -7.55
CA ARG A 54 -5.36 7.11 -6.60
C ARG A 54 -4.43 6.14 -7.32
N VAL A 55 -3.29 5.88 -6.71
CA VAL A 55 -2.42 4.76 -7.08
C VAL A 55 -2.10 3.94 -5.84
N TYR A 56 -1.90 2.64 -6.05
CA TYR A 56 -1.69 1.68 -4.97
C TYR A 56 -0.33 1.03 -5.11
N ARG A 57 0.26 0.70 -3.97
CA ARG A 57 1.56 0.04 -3.92
C ARG A 57 1.60 -1.00 -2.80
N PRO A 58 1.93 -2.26 -3.11
CA PRO A 58 2.30 -3.22 -2.09
C PRO A 58 3.69 -2.89 -1.55
N MET A 59 3.86 -2.91 -0.23
CA MET A 59 5.11 -2.57 0.47
C MET A 59 5.48 -3.61 1.52
N GLY A 60 6.78 -3.84 1.65
CA GLY A 60 7.38 -4.51 2.82
C GLY A 60 7.60 -3.55 3.98
N ASP A 61 7.94 -4.08 5.15
CA ASP A 61 8.06 -3.29 6.39
C ASP A 61 9.19 -2.26 6.35
N GLU A 62 10.32 -2.59 5.72
CA GLU A 62 11.45 -1.67 5.58
C GLU A 62 11.11 -0.47 4.69
N GLU A 63 10.45 -0.74 3.57
CA GLU A 63 10.00 0.29 2.64
C GLU A 63 8.97 1.22 3.29
N LEU A 64 7.98 0.65 3.97
CA LEU A 64 6.99 1.41 4.71
C LEU A 64 7.62 2.23 5.84
N GLY A 65 8.60 1.66 6.54
CA GLY A 65 9.38 2.36 7.57
C GLY A 65 10.08 3.60 7.00
N PHE A 66 10.67 3.48 5.81
CA PHE A 66 11.29 4.62 5.13
C PHE A 66 10.25 5.68 4.73
N LEU A 67 9.09 5.27 4.20
CA LEU A 67 7.99 6.19 3.88
C LEU A 67 7.49 6.94 5.13
N LEU A 68 7.33 6.23 6.24
CA LEU A 68 6.92 6.81 7.52
C LEU A 68 7.93 7.84 8.04
N GLN A 69 9.22 7.55 7.91
CA GLN A 69 10.30 8.39 8.43
C GLN A 69 10.59 9.62 7.55
N HIS A 70 10.52 9.46 6.22
CA HIS A 70 11.01 10.46 5.27
C HIS A 70 9.90 11.07 4.40
N GLY A 71 8.68 10.51 4.42
CA GLY A 71 7.60 10.92 3.52
C GLY A 71 7.87 10.62 2.05
N GLN A 72 8.85 9.76 1.74
CA GLN A 72 9.29 9.45 0.38
C GLN A 72 9.48 7.93 0.21
N LEU A 73 9.47 7.46 -1.04
CA LEU A 73 9.81 6.07 -1.35
C LEU A 73 11.33 5.88 -1.44
N PRO A 74 11.90 4.80 -0.87
CA PRO A 74 13.33 4.55 -0.92
C PRO A 74 13.80 4.15 -2.33
N PRO A 75 15.03 4.54 -2.74
CA PRO A 75 15.61 4.18 -4.04
C PRO A 75 16.12 2.74 -4.12
N THR A 76 16.16 2.02 -3.01
CA THR A 76 16.85 0.73 -2.87
C THR A 76 16.00 -0.49 -3.21
N GLN A 77 14.70 -0.32 -3.46
CA GLN A 77 13.80 -1.47 -3.63
C GLN A 77 13.86 -2.01 -5.07
N PRO A 78 14.02 -3.33 -5.26
CA PRO A 78 14.10 -3.95 -6.58
C PRO A 78 12.76 -3.92 -7.32
N TYR A 79 11.65 -4.04 -6.60
CA TYR A 79 10.30 -3.87 -7.13
C TYR A 79 9.75 -2.51 -6.73
N GLN A 80 9.74 -1.57 -7.68
CA GLN A 80 9.09 -0.29 -7.50
C GLN A 80 7.99 -0.13 -8.52
N ALA A 81 6.75 -0.50 -8.19
CA ALA A 81 5.61 -0.23 -9.05
C ALA A 81 4.55 0.63 -8.34
N ILE A 82 3.78 1.36 -9.14
CA ILE A 82 2.50 1.94 -8.74
C ILE A 82 1.42 1.39 -9.66
N ILE A 83 0.22 1.16 -9.12
CA ILE A 83 -0.89 0.56 -9.85
C ILE A 83 -2.08 1.52 -9.78
N GLU A 84 -2.60 1.93 -10.93
CA GLU A 84 -3.59 3.00 -11.01
C GLU A 84 -5.03 2.52 -10.78
N GLY A 85 -5.81 3.36 -10.10
CA GLY A 85 -7.26 3.26 -10.02
C GLY A 85 -7.76 2.16 -9.08
N ASP A 86 -9.08 2.01 -8.98
CA ASP A 86 -9.73 1.15 -7.97
C ASP A 86 -9.35 -0.32 -8.13
N ASN A 87 -9.21 -0.80 -9.37
CA ASN A 87 -8.69 -2.13 -9.64
C ASN A 87 -7.22 -2.28 -9.25
N GLY A 88 -6.48 -1.18 -9.16
CA GLY A 88 -5.11 -1.18 -8.66
C GLY A 88 -5.00 -1.60 -7.21
N ARG A 89 -6.01 -1.28 -6.38
CA ARG A 89 -6.11 -1.81 -5.01
C ARG A 89 -6.26 -3.32 -5.01
N VAL A 90 -7.25 -3.82 -5.76
CA VAL A 90 -7.55 -5.26 -5.88
C VAL A 90 -6.32 -6.02 -6.37
N TYR A 91 -5.59 -5.45 -7.33
CA TYR A 91 -4.35 -6.02 -7.82
C TYR A 91 -3.23 -6.00 -6.77
N ALA A 92 -3.02 -4.88 -6.06
CA ALA A 92 -2.01 -4.76 -5.01
C ALA A 92 -2.22 -5.75 -3.85
N GLU A 93 -3.47 -6.03 -3.48
CA GLU A 93 -3.78 -7.01 -2.43
C GLU A 93 -3.37 -8.45 -2.80
N LYS A 94 -3.16 -8.76 -4.09
CA LYS A 94 -2.66 -10.07 -4.56
C LYS A 94 -1.27 -10.40 -4.03
N TYR A 95 -0.45 -9.39 -3.71
CA TYR A 95 0.88 -9.58 -3.14
C TYR A 95 0.81 -10.06 -1.68
N LEU A 96 -0.19 -9.60 -0.93
CA LEU A 96 -0.37 -9.98 0.47
C LEU A 96 -0.99 -11.38 0.59
N ASN A 97 -1.89 -11.74 -0.34
CA ASN A 97 -2.60 -13.03 -0.29
C ASN A 97 -1.85 -14.19 -0.99
N GLY A 98 -0.64 -13.96 -1.51
CA GLY A 98 0.21 -14.98 -2.12
C GLY A 98 -0.12 -15.32 -3.57
N LYS A 99 -1.06 -14.60 -4.21
CA LYS A 99 -1.35 -14.75 -5.65
C LYS A 99 -0.31 -14.07 -6.54
N LYS A 100 0.46 -13.13 -5.99
CA LYS A 100 1.64 -12.50 -6.61
C LYS A 100 2.80 -12.55 -5.64
N TRP A 101 4.01 -12.72 -6.16
CA TRP A 101 5.22 -12.85 -5.36
C TRP A 101 6.28 -11.86 -5.82
N VAL A 102 6.94 -11.23 -4.85
CA VAL A 102 8.16 -10.44 -5.00
C VAL A 102 9.03 -10.67 -3.77
N ASP A 103 10.33 -10.46 -3.93
CA ASP A 103 11.38 -10.64 -2.93
C ASP A 103 11.28 -9.71 -1.72
N THR A 104 10.57 -8.59 -1.85
CA THR A 104 10.33 -7.63 -0.75
C THR A 104 9.26 -8.08 0.26
N HIS A 105 8.64 -9.25 0.04
CA HIS A 105 7.62 -9.86 0.91
C HIS A 105 6.55 -8.87 1.44
N PRO A 106 5.75 -8.24 0.56
CA PRO A 106 4.84 -7.18 0.96
C PRO A 106 3.81 -7.65 1.99
N THR A 107 3.69 -6.89 3.08
CA THR A 107 2.67 -7.11 4.11
C THR A 107 1.64 -5.99 4.17
N THR A 108 1.87 -4.90 3.44
CA THR A 108 1.05 -3.70 3.49
C THR A 108 0.69 -3.24 2.09
N VAL A 109 -0.53 -2.73 1.90
CA VAL A 109 -0.90 -1.93 0.71
C VAL A 109 -1.09 -0.50 1.15
N VAL A 110 -0.42 0.41 0.45
CA VAL A 110 -0.50 1.85 0.64
C VAL A 110 -1.21 2.46 -0.57
N GLU A 111 -2.18 3.32 -0.29
CA GLU A 111 -2.81 4.20 -1.26
C GLU A 111 -2.07 5.55 -1.28
N PHE A 112 -1.83 6.07 -2.46
CA PHE A 112 -1.31 7.40 -2.71
C PHE A 112 -2.35 8.19 -3.50
N VAL A 113 -2.61 9.42 -3.09
CA VAL A 113 -3.34 10.41 -3.85
C VAL A 113 -2.34 11.42 -4.35
N VAL A 114 -2.10 11.44 -5.65
CA VAL A 114 -1.04 12.20 -6.32
C VAL A 114 -1.54 12.83 -7.63
N PRO A 115 -0.86 13.84 -8.20
CA PRO A 115 -1.30 14.50 -9.42
C PRO A 115 -1.53 13.54 -10.60
N LYS A 116 -2.71 13.61 -11.21
CA LYS A 116 -3.12 12.75 -12.34
C LYS A 116 -2.19 12.91 -13.53
N GLN A 117 -1.77 14.13 -13.84
CA GLN A 117 -0.87 14.40 -14.96
C GLN A 117 0.48 13.70 -14.79
N MET A 118 1.05 13.73 -13.58
CA MET A 118 2.30 13.04 -13.26
C MET A 118 2.16 11.52 -13.46
N VAL A 119 1.07 10.92 -12.97
CA VAL A 119 0.81 9.49 -13.17
C VAL A 119 0.66 9.16 -14.65
N ALA A 120 -0.10 9.95 -15.41
CA ALA A 120 -0.27 9.75 -16.84
C ALA A 120 1.08 9.78 -17.59
N ASP A 121 1.98 10.70 -17.23
CA ASP A 121 3.30 10.80 -17.86
C ASP A 121 4.22 9.62 -17.49
N LEU A 122 4.15 9.12 -16.26
CA LEU A 122 4.86 7.89 -15.88
C LEU A 122 4.35 6.67 -16.69
N PHE A 123 3.03 6.54 -16.87
CA PHE A 123 2.42 5.43 -17.60
C PHE A 123 2.66 5.48 -19.11
N LYS A 124 2.89 6.67 -19.69
CA LYS A 124 3.34 6.83 -21.07
C LYS A 124 4.76 6.30 -21.28
N ASN A 125 5.66 6.51 -20.31
CA ASN A 125 7.05 6.05 -20.41
C ASN A 125 7.14 4.53 -20.37
N GLN A 126 6.42 3.92 -19.44
CA GLN A 126 6.27 2.48 -19.36
C GLN A 126 4.94 2.17 -18.71
N SER A 127 4.19 1.23 -19.27
CA SER A 127 3.05 0.64 -18.60
C SER A 127 2.98 -0.83 -18.91
N LYS A 128 2.36 -1.57 -18.00
CA LYS A 128 2.11 -2.98 -18.13
C LYS A 128 0.67 -3.26 -17.76
N ALA A 129 -0.05 -3.89 -18.68
CA ALA A 129 -1.36 -4.45 -18.41
C ALA A 129 -1.20 -5.60 -17.41
N GLU A 130 -1.98 -5.53 -16.34
CA GLU A 130 -2.05 -6.51 -15.28
C GLU A 130 -3.48 -7.06 -15.19
N ASP A 131 -3.70 -8.04 -14.31
CA ASP A 131 -5.01 -8.66 -14.13
C ASP A 131 -6.03 -7.67 -13.52
N GLY A 132 -6.74 -6.97 -14.41
CA GLY A 132 -7.78 -5.97 -14.13
C GLY A 132 -7.27 -4.54 -13.94
N ALA A 133 -5.96 -4.30 -14.01
CA ALA A 133 -5.35 -3.02 -13.69
C ALA A 133 -4.19 -2.68 -14.64
N VAL A 134 -3.67 -1.46 -14.54
CA VAL A 134 -2.45 -1.05 -15.23
C VAL A 134 -1.43 -0.61 -14.18
N SER A 135 -0.18 -1.03 -14.37
CA SER A 135 0.92 -0.65 -13.49
C SER A 135 2.08 -0.05 -14.28
N THR A 136 2.90 0.73 -13.58
CA THR A 136 4.19 1.20 -14.11
C THR A 136 5.27 1.04 -13.05
N GLY A 137 6.50 0.80 -13.50
CA GLY A 137 7.67 0.82 -12.65
C GLY A 137 8.18 2.24 -12.39
N LEU A 138 8.77 2.48 -11.23
CA LEU A 138 9.44 3.74 -10.88
C LEU A 138 10.97 3.65 -10.94
N GLY A 139 11.52 2.44 -11.05
CA GLY A 139 12.96 2.22 -11.07
C GLY A 139 13.63 2.67 -12.37
N HIS A 140 14.96 2.67 -12.40
CA HIS A 140 15.74 3.08 -13.58
C HIS A 140 15.38 2.30 -14.85
N LYS A 141 15.15 0.97 -14.73
CA LYS A 141 14.73 0.11 -15.86
C LYS A 141 13.33 0.44 -16.40
N ALA A 142 12.57 1.24 -15.66
CA ALA A 142 11.21 1.67 -16.00
C ALA A 142 11.15 3.15 -16.44
N GLY A 143 12.30 3.77 -16.73
CA GLY A 143 12.38 5.18 -17.11
C GLY A 143 12.69 6.14 -15.96
N GLY A 144 12.99 5.64 -14.74
CA GLY A 144 13.49 6.46 -13.64
C GLY A 144 12.44 7.38 -12.98
N GLY A 145 11.19 6.94 -12.91
CA GLY A 145 10.06 7.70 -12.39
C GLY A 145 10.09 8.04 -10.89
N LEU A 146 10.95 7.38 -10.09
CA LEU A 146 10.96 7.52 -8.64
C LEU A 146 11.16 8.97 -8.16
N GLY A 147 12.12 9.70 -8.75
CA GLY A 147 12.40 11.08 -8.35
C GLY A 147 11.23 12.02 -8.64
N VAL A 148 10.53 11.79 -9.75
CA VAL A 148 9.32 12.54 -10.13
C VAL A 148 8.18 12.23 -9.15
N PHE A 149 7.99 10.94 -8.84
CA PHE A 149 6.95 10.50 -7.91
C PHE A 149 7.19 11.05 -6.49
N ASN A 150 8.41 10.94 -5.96
CA ASN A 150 8.76 11.47 -4.64
C ASN A 150 8.60 12.99 -4.56
N ARG A 151 8.95 13.72 -5.62
CA ARG A 151 8.73 15.17 -5.67
C ARG A 151 7.25 15.51 -5.59
N ALA A 152 6.43 14.87 -6.42
CA ALA A 152 4.98 15.07 -6.39
C ALA A 152 4.37 14.69 -5.03
N LEU A 153 4.87 13.62 -4.41
CA LEU A 153 4.43 13.20 -3.08
C LEU A 153 4.72 14.26 -2.00
N GLN A 154 5.85 14.97 -2.11
CA GLN A 154 6.26 16.01 -1.16
C GLN A 154 5.54 17.34 -1.42
N GLU A 155 5.23 17.67 -2.68
CA GLU A 155 4.62 18.95 -3.04
C GLU A 155 3.11 18.98 -2.81
N SER A 156 2.40 17.91 -3.15
CA SER A 156 0.93 17.89 -3.11
C SER A 156 0.32 16.52 -2.84
N GLY A 157 1.13 15.47 -2.78
CA GLY A 157 0.65 14.13 -2.54
C GLY A 157 0.30 13.87 -1.09
N ARG A 158 -0.54 12.85 -0.89
CA ARG A 158 -0.81 12.26 0.42
C ARG A 158 -0.90 10.76 0.28
N TRP A 159 -0.69 10.04 1.38
CA TRP A 159 -0.75 8.60 1.38
C TRP A 159 -1.41 8.07 2.65
N ARG A 160 -1.92 6.84 2.58
CA ARG A 160 -2.46 6.13 3.72
C ARG A 160 -2.32 4.62 3.58
N ILE A 161 -2.21 3.93 4.70
CA ILE A 161 -2.25 2.47 4.75
C ILE A 161 -3.70 2.01 4.58
N VAL A 162 -3.96 1.15 3.59
CA VAL A 162 -5.32 0.64 3.30
C VAL A 162 -5.49 -0.86 3.56
N LYS A 163 -4.39 -1.61 3.63
CA LYS A 163 -4.41 -3.03 3.97
C LYS A 163 -3.14 -3.42 4.71
N VAL A 164 -3.28 -4.26 5.74
CA VAL A 164 -2.15 -4.88 6.45
C VAL A 164 -2.44 -6.37 6.63
N LYS A 165 -1.40 -7.19 6.45
CA LYS A 165 -1.38 -8.60 6.81
C LYS A 165 -0.25 -8.87 7.81
N ARG A 166 -0.58 -9.48 8.95
CA ARG A 166 0.42 -9.98 9.91
C ARG A 166 0.21 -11.45 10.16
N GLN A 167 1.26 -12.26 10.08
CA GLN A 167 1.15 -13.67 10.45
C GLN A 167 0.83 -13.79 11.94
N ALA A 168 -0.15 -14.62 12.27
CA ALA A 168 -0.40 -14.93 13.67
C ALA A 168 0.78 -15.74 14.22
N LYS A 169 1.22 -15.48 15.45
CA LYS A 169 2.19 -16.36 16.08
C LYS A 169 1.58 -17.75 16.15
N THR A 170 2.14 -18.69 15.40
CA THR A 170 1.95 -20.11 15.71
C THR A 170 2.49 -20.31 17.12
N LYS A 171 1.63 -20.76 18.04
CA LYS A 171 2.14 -21.37 19.28
C LYS A 171 3.04 -22.50 18.81
N GLY A 172 4.35 -22.35 19.00
CA GLY A 172 5.31 -23.42 18.78
C GLY A 172 4.78 -24.66 19.50
N LYS A 173 4.72 -25.77 18.78
CA LYS A 173 4.60 -27.09 19.42
C LYS A 173 5.81 -27.33 20.29
#